data_AF-A0A3D0H9I6-F1
#
_entry.id   AF-A0A3D0H9I6-F1
#
_cell.length_a   1.000
_cell.length_b   1.000
_cell.length_c   1.000
_cell.angle_alpha   90.00
_cell.angle_beta   90.00
_cell.angle_gamma   90.00
#
_symmetry.space_group_name_H-M   'P 1'
#
loop_
_entity.id
_entity.type
_entity.pdbx_description
1 polymer ?
#
loop_
_entity_poly.entity_id
_entity_poly.type
_entity_poly.pdbx_seq_one_letter_code
_entity_poly.pdbx_strand_id
1 'polypeptide(L)' 'MAAAARLQIDTVPVVIRCNGCHEVFTMEDHKFVCPHCQEPAIDLVSGRELLVASIEGETGDANDAVEHTRSPQHIGGQ' A
#
# COMPACT_ATOMS: atom_id res chain seq x y z
N MET A 1 4.50 21.97 9.61
CA MET A 1 3.75 22.56 8.47
C MET A 1 4.19 21.81 7.22
N ALA A 2 3.27 21.44 6.31
CA ALA A 2 3.58 20.64 5.11
C ALA A 2 3.48 21.44 3.80
N ALA A 3 3.52 22.78 3.85
CA ALA A 3 3.28 23.65 2.69
C ALA A 3 4.28 23.46 1.53
N ALA A 4 5.43 22.83 1.78
CA ALA A 4 6.45 22.49 0.78
C ALA A 4 6.57 20.97 0.50
N ALA A 5 5.63 20.15 1.00
CA ALA A 5 5.63 18.72 0.73
C ALA A 5 5.41 18.45 -0.76
N ARG A 6 6.12 17.46 -1.31
CA ARG A 6 5.94 17.03 -2.69
C ARG A 6 4.88 15.94 -2.75
N LEU A 7 3.88 16.11 -3.60
CA LEU A 7 2.89 15.08 -3.89
C LEU A 7 3.37 14.26 -5.09
N GLN A 8 3.56 12.96 -4.88
CA GLN A 8 3.76 11.98 -5.94
C GLN A 8 2.50 11.13 -6.06
N ILE A 9 2.02 10.94 -7.29
CA ILE A 9 0.84 10.11 -7.58
C ILE A 9 1.30 8.96 -8.46
N ASP A 10 1.19 7.75 -7.93
CA ASP A 10 1.42 6.53 -8.69
C ASP A 10 0.07 6.01 -9.19
N THR A 11 -0.08 5.91 -10.52
CA THR A 11 -1.32 5.41 -11.13
C THR A 11 -1.23 3.89 -11.26
N VAL A 12 -2.17 3.19 -10.64
CA VAL A 12 -2.26 1.73 -10.71
C VAL A 12 -3.32 1.33 -11.73
N PRO A 13 -3.05 0.38 -12.64
CA PRO A 13 -4.04 -0.05 -13.62
C PRO A 13 -5.26 -0.69 -12.97
N VAL A 14 -6.42 -0.53 -13.63
CA VAL A 14 -7.63 -1.26 -13.27
C VAL A 14 -7.48 -2.71 -13.75
N VAL A 15 -7.41 -3.64 -12.81
CA VAL A 15 -7.29 -5.08 -13.11
C VAL A 15 -8.60 -5.77 -12.76
N ILE A 16 -9.12 -6.59 -13.67
CA ILE A 16 -10.32 -7.39 -13.50
C ILE A 16 -9.97 -8.87 -13.58
N ARG A 17 -10.67 -9.68 -12.79
CA ARG A 17 -10.79 -11.13 -12.98
C ARG A 17 -12.15 -11.46 -13.59
N CYS A 18 -12.19 -12.29 -14.61
CA CYS A 18 -13.47 -12.76 -15.17
C CYS A 18 -14.09 -13.82 -14.26
N ASN A 19 -15.39 -13.70 -13.93
CA ASN A 19 -16.09 -14.72 -13.14
C ASN A 19 -16.37 -16.02 -13.92
N GLY A 20 -16.41 -15.95 -15.26
CA GLY A 20 -16.69 -17.10 -16.12
C GLY A 20 -15.44 -17.95 -16.39
N CYS A 21 -14.39 -17.33 -16.94
CA CYS A 21 -13.17 -18.04 -17.34
C CYS A 21 -11.97 -17.84 -16.40
N HIS A 22 -12.11 -17.01 -15.36
CA HIS A 22 -11.04 -16.71 -14.38
C HIS A 22 -9.82 -15.98 -14.92
N GLU A 23 -9.84 -15.56 -16.19
CA GLU A 23 -8.77 -14.77 -16.79
C GLU A 23 -8.62 -13.41 -16.08
N VAL A 24 -7.37 -13.01 -15.83
CA VAL A 24 -7.04 -11.73 -15.20
C VAL A 24 -6.48 -10.79 -16.25
N PHE A 25 -7.12 -9.64 -16.43
CA PHE A 25 -6.77 -8.70 -17.48
C PHE A 25 -6.90 -7.26 -17.01
N THR A 26 -6.13 -6.38 -17.65
CA THR A 26 -6.22 -4.93 -17.44
C THR A 26 -7.36 -4.37 -18.27
N MET A 27 -8.19 -3.51 -17.67
CA MET A 27 -9.29 -2.87 -18.39
C MET A 27 -8.81 -1.63 -19.15
N GLU A 28 -9.15 -1.57 -20.44
CA GLU A 28 -8.96 -0.41 -21.29
C GLU A 28 -10.34 0.13 -21.75
N ASP A 29 -10.46 1.46 -21.89
CA ASP A 29 -11.67 2.13 -22.43
C ASP A 29 -13.00 1.84 -21.71
N HIS A 30 -12.99 1.55 -20.40
CA HIS A 30 -14.20 1.30 -19.61
C HIS A 30 -15.06 0.12 -20.12
N LYS A 31 -14.46 -0.85 -20.82
CA LYS A 31 -15.13 -2.04 -21.32
C LYS A 31 -15.15 -3.15 -20.27
N PHE A 32 -16.31 -3.41 -19.68
CA PHE A 32 -16.53 -4.45 -18.66
C PHE A 32 -16.80 -5.85 -19.26
N VAL A 33 -16.15 -6.18 -20.38
CA VAL A 33 -16.33 -7.46 -21.10
C VAL A 33 -15.00 -8.20 -21.12
N CYS A 34 -15.02 -9.49 -20.78
CA CYS A 34 -13.82 -10.32 -20.81
C CYS A 34 -13.33 -10.52 -22.26
N PRO A 35 -12.07 -10.23 -22.58
CA PRO A 35 -11.53 -10.42 -23.93
C PRO A 35 -11.41 -11.91 -24.31
N HIS A 36 -11.42 -12.82 -23.33
CA HIS A 36 -11.23 -14.26 -23.56
C HIS A 36 -12.55 -15.01 -23.83
N CYS A 37 -13.56 -14.84 -22.97
CA CYS A 37 -14.84 -15.55 -23.10
C CYS A 37 -16.03 -14.67 -23.49
N GLN A 38 -15.83 -13.36 -23.65
CA GLN A 38 -16.86 -12.37 -24.02
C GLN A 38 -18.04 -12.22 -23.04
N GLU A 39 -17.92 -12.79 -21.85
CA GLU A 39 -18.87 -12.58 -20.76
C GLU A 39 -18.60 -11.26 -20.03
N PRO A 40 -19.62 -10.64 -19.40
CA PRO A 40 -19.43 -9.51 -18.50
C PRO A 40 -18.47 -9.85 -17.36
N ALA A 41 -17.53 -8.96 -17.08
CA ALA A 41 -16.53 -9.13 -16.03
C ALA A 41 -16.49 -7.89 -15.14
N ILE A 42 -16.82 -8.07 -13.85
CA ILE A 42 -16.99 -6.97 -12.87
C ILE A 42 -16.19 -7.19 -11.58
N ASP A 43 -15.50 -8.32 -11.44
CA ASP A 43 -14.71 -8.64 -10.26
C ASP A 43 -13.37 -7.92 -10.33
N LEU A 44 -13.31 -6.77 -9.68
CA LEU A 44 -12.16 -5.85 -9.73
C LEU A 44 -11.10 -6.27 -8.72
N VAL A 45 -9.90 -6.50 -9.21
CA VAL A 45 -8.73 -6.91 -8.42
C VAL A 45 -7.91 -5.71 -7.96
N SER A 46 -7.82 -4.65 -8.77
CA SER A 46 -7.04 -3.44 -8.47
C SER A 46 -7.61 -2.18 -9.14
N GLY A 47 -7.20 -1.00 -8.67
CA GLY A 47 -7.50 0.30 -9.29
C GLY A 47 -8.82 0.95 -8.84
N ARG A 48 -9.37 0.57 -7.69
CA ARG A 48 -10.65 1.10 -7.16
C ARG A 48 -10.49 2.33 -6.25
N GLU A 49 -9.37 2.41 -5.54
CA GLU A 49 -9.25 3.28 -4.37
C GLU A 49 -8.06 4.23 -4.48
N LEU A 50 -8.18 5.40 -3.87
CA LEU A 50 -7.07 6.32 -3.63
C LEU A 50 -6.48 6.00 -2.25
N LEU A 51 -5.26 5.49 -2.23
CA LEU A 51 -4.56 5.08 -1.01
C LEU A 51 -3.30 5.91 -0.84
N VAL A 52 -3.00 6.31 0.41
CA VAL A 52 -1.71 6.91 0.75
C VAL A 52 -0.69 5.79 0.88
N ALA A 53 0.21 5.67 -0.10
CA ALA A 53 1.22 4.62 -0.11
C ALA A 53 2.34 4.86 0.91
N SER A 54 2.75 6.12 1.11
CA SER A 54 3.80 6.50 2.05
C SER A 54 3.65 7.97 2.46
N ILE A 55 4.20 8.32 3.63
CA ILE A 55 4.36 9.69 4.12
C ILE A 55 5.77 9.82 4.70
N GLU A 56 6.49 10.85 4.27
CA GLU A 56 7.85 11.14 4.74
C GLU A 56 7.87 12.51 5.43
N GLY A 57 8.68 12.64 6.49
CA GLY A 57 8.81 13.87 7.26
C GLY A 57 10.10 13.91 8.08
N GLU A 58 10.51 15.11 8.46
CA GLU A 58 11.64 15.33 9.36
C GLU A 58 11.22 15.19 10.82
N THR A 59 12.00 14.44 11.60
CA THR A 59 11.90 14.43 13.06
C THR A 59 12.91 15.45 13.58
N GLY A 60 12.47 16.49 14.28
CA GLY A 60 13.40 17.48 14.85
C GLY A 60 14.39 16.78 15.79
N ASP A 61 15.69 17.09 15.64
CA ASP A 61 16.78 16.46 16.40
C ASP A 61 16.55 16.54 17.91
N ALA A 62 16.01 15.47 18.48
CA ALA A 62 16.18 15.19 19.89
C ALA A 62 17.57 14.60 20.03
N ASN A 63 18.51 15.39 20.56
CA ASN A 63 19.78 14.92 21.11
C ASN A 63 19.62 13.53 21.75
N ASP A 64 20.07 12.50 21.03
CA ASP A 64 19.99 11.09 21.41
C ASP A 64 20.92 10.82 22.59
N ALA A 65 20.46 11.15 23.79
CA ALA A 65 20.92 10.54 25.03
C ALA A 65 19.83 9.58 25.54
N VAL A 66 19.52 8.56 24.75
CA VAL A 66 18.78 7.41 25.28
C VAL A 66 19.77 6.50 25.98
N GLU A 67 20.10 6.86 27.21
CA GLU A 67 20.78 5.98 28.15
C GLU A 67 19.82 4.84 28.53
N HIS A 68 19.84 3.75 27.76
CA HIS A 68 19.27 2.48 28.21
C HIS A 68 20.19 1.90 29.29
N THR A 69 20.12 2.42 30.51
CA THR A 69 20.63 1.72 31.69
C THR A 69 19.81 0.47 31.90
N ARG A 70 20.21 -0.62 31.25
CA ARG A 70 19.95 -1.95 31.79
C ARG A 70 20.79 -2.10 33.05
N SER A 71 20.25 -1.65 34.17
CA SER A 71 20.77 -2.00 35.49
C SER A 71 20.76 -3.53 35.61
N PRO A 72 21.90 -4.19 35.88
CA PRO A 72 21.92 -5.63 36.13
C PRO A 72 21.42 -5.86 37.55
N GLN A 73 20.16 -6.25 37.70
CA GLN A 73 19.66 -6.69 39.01
C GLN A 73 19.95 -8.19 39.19
N HIS A 74 21.11 -8.43 39.80
CA HIS A 74 21.46 -9.50 40.75
C HIS A 74 20.99 -10.96 40.52
N ILE A 75 22.01 -11.79 40.31
CA ILE A 75 22.18 -13.18 40.78
C ILE A 75 21.69 -13.46 42.22
N GLY A 76 21.07 -14.64 42.41
CA GLY A 76 20.81 -15.33 43.69
C GLY A 76 19.57 -16.23 43.54
N GLY A 77 19.67 -17.55 43.40
CA GLY A 77 20.29 -18.45 44.36
C GLY A 77 19.23 -18.89 45.38
N GLN A 78 18.46 -19.92 45.02
CA GLN A 78 17.83 -20.94 45.88
C GLN A 78 17.16 -21.99 44.99
#